data_AF-A0A511N747-F1
#
_entry.id   AF-A0A511N747-F1
#
_cell.length_a   1.000
_cell.length_b   1.000
_cell.length_c   1.000
_cell.angle_alpha   90.00
_cell.angle_beta   90.00
_cell.angle_gamma   90.00
#
_symmetry.space_group_name_H-M   'P 1'
#
loop_
_entity.id
_entity.type
_entity.pdbx_description
1 polymer ?
#
loop_
_entity_poly.entity_id
_entity_poly.type
_entity_poly.pdbx_seq_one_letter_code
_entity_poly.pdbx_strand_id
1 'polypeptide(L)'
;MWQVKTKNTIEMNNPHVLDLQYLHATYGSKVLTLATLLVGDKQVAEELMVNTFVEVHQKWHTFDPQQQDIQTFILQVTHRLCLKYLSQQRERPTLQVKWDAKQGRFVKNPS
;
A
#
# COMPACT_ATOMS: atom_id res chain seq x y z
N MET A 1 24.24 11.34 33.64
CA MET A 1 24.14 11.93 32.28
C MET A 1 24.32 10.79 31.29
N TRP A 2 23.21 10.14 30.90
CA TRP A 2 23.27 8.95 30.04
C TRP A 2 23.40 9.38 28.57
N GLN A 3 24.59 9.16 28.00
CA GLN A 3 24.85 9.28 26.57
C GLN A 3 24.15 8.13 25.85
N VAL A 4 22.98 8.41 25.26
CA VAL A 4 22.35 7.49 24.31
C VAL A 4 23.18 7.57 23.03
N LYS A 5 24.05 6.58 22.82
CA LYS A 5 24.81 6.41 21.56
C LYS A 5 23.82 6.43 20.40
N THR A 6 23.80 7.55 19.68
CA THR A 6 23.15 7.72 18.40
C THR A 6 23.74 6.73 17.41
N LYS A 7 23.08 5.58 17.24
CA LYS A 7 23.34 4.60 16.18
C LYS A 7 22.99 5.13 14.77
N ASN A 8 22.85 6.44 14.58
CA ASN A 8 22.31 7.05 13.38
C ASN A 8 23.32 7.81 12.51
N THR A 9 24.62 7.70 12.80
CA THR A 9 25.65 8.49 12.10
C THR A 9 26.32 7.74 10.95
N ILE A 10 26.07 6.44 10.74
CA ILE A 10 26.84 5.63 9.76
C ILE A 10 26.12 5.42 8.42
N GLU A 11 24.82 5.72 8.29
CA GLU A 11 24.09 5.48 7.02
C GLU A 11 23.80 6.74 6.19
N MET A 12 24.24 7.93 6.63
CA MET A 12 23.98 9.19 5.90
C MET A 12 24.88 9.43 4.69
N ASN A 13 25.74 8.47 4.30
CA ASN A 13 26.66 8.63 3.16
C ASN A 13 26.28 7.79 1.93
N ASN A 14 25.00 7.45 1.78
CA ASN A 14 24.48 6.85 0.57
C ASN A 14 23.37 7.75 -0.02
N PRO A 15 23.68 8.58 -1.04
CA PRO A 15 22.70 9.50 -1.64
C PRO A 15 21.53 8.78 -2.34
N HIS A 16 21.54 7.44 -2.36
CA HIS A 16 20.53 6.59 -2.98
C HIS A 16 19.65 5.81 -1.98
N VAL A 17 19.93 5.86 -0.67
CA VAL A 17 19.10 5.17 0.32
C VAL A 17 18.02 6.14 0.79
N LEU A 18 16.84 5.99 0.21
CA LEU A 18 15.63 6.69 0.63
C LEU A 18 15.27 6.25 2.06
N ASP A 19 15.28 7.18 3.00
CA ASP A 19 14.87 6.90 4.38
C ASP A 19 13.35 6.69 4.46
N LEU A 20 12.95 5.42 4.61
CA LEU A 20 11.56 5.01 4.79
C LEU A 20 10.92 5.65 6.03
N GLN A 21 11.67 5.89 7.10
CA GLN A 21 11.14 6.52 8.31
C GLN A 21 10.78 7.98 8.04
N TYR A 22 11.65 8.71 7.35
CA TYR A 22 11.37 10.08 6.93
C TYR A 22 10.14 10.17 6.02
N LEU A 23 10.03 9.29 5.02
CA LEU A 23 8.86 9.26 4.13
C LEU A 23 7.57 8.96 4.89
N HIS A 24 7.59 7.96 5.77
CA HIS A 24 6.42 7.61 6.56
C HIS A 24 6.01 8.76 7.49
N ALA A 25 6.97 9.39 8.17
CA ALA A 25 6.70 10.53 9.04
C ALA A 25 6.12 11.72 8.28
N THR A 26 6.59 11.97 7.05
CA THR A 26 6.19 13.14 6.25
C THR A 26 4.87 12.93 5.50
N TYR A 27 4.67 11.74 4.92
CA TYR A 27 3.57 11.48 3.99
C TYR A 27 2.56 10.44 4.49
N GLY A 28 2.87 9.71 5.57
CA GLY A 28 2.05 8.59 6.07
C GLY A 28 0.59 8.95 6.29
N SER A 29 0.32 10.09 6.95
CA SER A 29 -1.06 10.55 7.19
C SER A 29 -1.83 10.82 5.89
N LYS A 30 -1.19 11.40 4.87
CA LYS A 30 -1.81 11.67 3.56
C LYS A 30 -2.10 10.38 2.80
N VAL A 31 -1.13 9.45 2.79
CA VAL A 31 -1.26 8.14 2.14
C VAL A 31 -2.37 7.33 2.80
N LEU A 32 -2.40 7.27 4.13
CA LEU A 32 -3.44 6.57 4.88
C LEU A 32 -4.82 7.15 4.62
N THR A 33 -4.94 8.48 4.61
CA THR A 33 -6.20 9.17 4.31
C THR A 33 -6.69 8.81 2.91
N LEU A 34 -5.83 8.90 1.89
CA LEU A 34 -6.19 8.55 0.52
C LEU A 34 -6.59 7.07 0.40
N ALA A 35 -5.78 6.16 0.96
CA ALA A 35 -6.07 4.74 0.94
C ALA A 35 -7.42 4.43 1.60
N THR A 36 -7.69 5.02 2.77
CA THR A 36 -8.96 4.86 3.50
C THR A 36 -10.14 5.35 2.67
N LEU A 37 -10.02 6.51 2.01
CA LEU A 37 -11.07 7.03 1.12
C LEU A 37 -11.35 6.11 -0.08
N LEU A 38 -10.33 5.45 -0.62
CA LEU A 38 -10.47 4.58 -1.79
C LEU A 38 -11.01 3.19 -1.44
N VAL A 39 -10.54 2.58 -0.34
CA VAL A 39 -10.88 1.18 -0.02
C VAL A 39 -11.98 1.03 1.04
N GLY A 40 -12.28 2.09 1.80
CA GLY A 40 -13.36 2.11 2.80
C GLY A 40 -13.11 1.28 4.06
N ASP A 41 -12.00 0.52 4.12
CA ASP A 41 -11.60 -0.29 5.27
C ASP A 41 -10.27 0.21 5.83
N LYS A 42 -10.26 0.56 7.12
CA LYS A 42 -9.09 1.13 7.79
C LYS A 42 -7.92 0.15 7.87
N GLN A 43 -8.17 -1.12 8.17
CA GLN A 43 -7.10 -2.11 8.34
C GLN A 43 -6.43 -2.41 6.99
N VAL A 44 -7.25 -2.52 5.94
CA VAL A 44 -6.76 -2.65 4.56
C VAL A 44 -5.98 -1.39 4.13
N ALA A 45 -6.46 -0.20 4.50
CA ALA A 45 -5.77 1.05 4.18
C ALA A 45 -4.40 1.15 4.85
N GLU A 46 -4.26 0.72 6.10
CA GLU A 46 -2.98 0.66 6.81
C GLU A 46 -2.01 -0.30 6.13
N GLU A 47 -2.47 -1.48 5.71
CA GLU A 47 -1.66 -2.44 4.95
C GLU A 47 -1.20 -1.85 3.61
N LEU A 48 -2.11 -1.23 2.86
CA LEU A 48 -1.79 -0.59 1.59
C LEU A 48 -0.85 0.61 1.74
N MET A 49 -0.94 1.35 2.84
CA MET A 49 0.02 2.42 3.16
C MET A 49 1.43 1.86 3.33
N VAL A 50 1.59 0.78 4.12
CA VAL A 50 2.90 0.14 4.31
C VAL A 50 3.45 -0.37 2.98
N ASN A 51 2.62 -1.06 2.20
CA ASN A 51 2.98 -1.56 0.86
C ASN A 51 3.36 -0.42 -0.10
N THR A 52 2.72 0.74 0.02
CA THR A 52 3.07 1.93 -0.77
C THR A 52 4.50 2.36 -0.52
N PHE A 53 4.91 2.50 0.75
CA PHE A 53 6.28 2.95 1.06
C PHE A 53 7.33 1.92 0.63
N VAL A 54 7.03 0.62 0.73
CA VAL A 54 7.90 -0.45 0.20
C VAL A 54 8.05 -0.33 -1.32
N GLU A 55 6.95 -0.17 -2.05
CA GLU A 55 6.97 0.00 -3.52
C GLU A 55 7.68 1.29 -3.95
N VAL A 56 7.49 2.40 -3.22
CA VAL A 56 8.17 3.67 -3.46
C VAL A 56 9.67 3.51 -3.30
N HIS A 57 10.12 2.84 -2.23
CA HIS A 57 11.54 2.57 -2.02
C HIS A 57 12.13 1.71 -3.14
N GLN A 58 11.42 0.64 -3.55
CA GLN A 58 11.86 -0.20 -4.68
C GLN A 58 11.95 0.58 -5.99
N LYS A 59 11.03 1.52 -6.24
CA LYS A 59 10.96 2.32 -7.47
C LYS A 59 11.70 3.66 -7.37
N TRP A 60 12.39 3.92 -6.27
CA TRP A 60 13.05 5.22 -6.03
C TRP A 60 14.06 5.57 -7.12
N HIS A 61 14.77 4.57 -7.66
CA HIS A 61 15.71 4.75 -8.76
C HIS A 61 15.08 5.26 -10.07
N THR A 62 13.75 5.18 -10.22
CA THR A 62 13.01 5.71 -11.37
C THR A 62 12.44 7.10 -11.14
N PHE A 63 12.54 7.63 -9.92
CA PHE A 63 12.02 8.93 -9.57
C PHE A 63 12.91 10.03 -10.16
N ASP A 64 12.33 10.90 -10.97
CA ASP A 64 12.97 12.09 -11.52
C ASP A 64 12.33 13.35 -10.92
N PRO A 65 13.04 14.10 -10.05
CA PRO A 65 12.53 15.31 -9.42
C PRO A 65 12.29 16.47 -10.41
N GLN A 66 12.83 16.41 -11.64
CA GLN A 66 12.57 17.41 -12.67
C GLN A 66 11.21 17.22 -13.34
N GLN A 67 10.66 15.99 -13.29
CA GLN A 67 9.40 15.64 -13.95
C GLN A 67 8.20 15.65 -13.00
N GLN A 68 8.41 15.29 -11.73
CA GLN A 68 7.32 15.20 -10.76
C GLN A 68 7.78 15.43 -9.33
N ASP A 69 6.89 16.00 -8.52
CA ASP A 69 7.10 16.11 -7.07
C ASP A 69 7.01 14.75 -6.37
N ILE A 70 7.75 14.60 -5.28
CA ILE A 70 7.79 13.38 -4.46
C ILE A 70 6.39 13.01 -3.96
N GLN A 71 5.59 14.00 -3.54
CA GLN A 71 4.23 13.73 -3.05
C GLN A 71 3.37 13.13 -4.17
N THR A 72 3.45 13.68 -5.38
CA THR A 72 2.70 13.18 -6.54
C THR A 72 3.09 11.74 -6.87
N PHE A 73 4.39 11.43 -6.88
CA PHE A 73 4.88 10.08 -7.11
C PHE A 73 4.32 9.08 -6.09
N ILE A 74 4.37 9.42 -4.80
CA ILE A 74 3.86 8.57 -3.70
C ILE A 74 2.34 8.36 -3.85
N LEU A 75 1.57 9.42 -4.13
CA LEU A 75 0.11 9.32 -4.28
C LEU A 75 -0.27 8.49 -5.52
N GLN A 76 0.48 8.57 -6.62
CA GLN A 76 0.28 7.71 -7.79
C GLN A 76 0.51 6.23 -7.46
N VAL A 77 1.58 5.90 -6.72
CA VAL A 77 1.83 4.52 -6.25
C VAL A 77 0.69 4.05 -5.36
N THR A 78 0.26 4.89 -4.40
CA THR A 78 -0.87 4.61 -3.49
C THR A 78 -2.13 4.28 -4.28
N HIS A 79 -2.50 5.15 -5.22
CA HIS A 79 -3.70 5.01 -6.05
C HIS A 79 -3.66 3.71 -6.87
N ARG A 80 -2.52 3.42 -7.52
CA ARG A 80 -2.33 2.17 -8.28
C ARG A 80 -2.52 0.94 -7.40
N LEU A 81 -1.95 0.91 -6.20
CA LEU A 81 -2.08 -0.23 -5.28
C LEU A 81 -3.53 -0.40 -4.80
N CYS A 82 -4.22 0.69 -4.48
CA CYS A 82 -5.63 0.65 -4.09
C CYS A 82 -6.50 0.12 -5.24
N LEU A 83 -6.29 0.58 -6.48
CA LEU A 83 -7.03 0.08 -7.64
C LEU A 83 -6.77 -1.40 -7.89
N LYS A 84 -5.51 -1.85 -7.76
CA LYS A 84 -5.15 -3.27 -7.89
C LYS A 84 -5.85 -4.12 -6.81
N TYR A 85 -5.90 -3.64 -5.58
CA TYR A 85 -6.65 -4.30 -4.52
C TYR A 85 -8.14 -4.41 -4.85
N LEU A 86 -8.76 -3.31 -5.29
CA LEU A 86 -10.18 -3.27 -5.65
C LEU A 86 -10.50 -4.17 -6.85
N SER A 87 -9.63 -4.25 -7.86
CA SER A 87 -9.83 -5.15 -9.00
C SER A 87 -9.79 -6.62 -8.55
N GLN A 88 -8.84 -6.97 -7.69
CA GLN A 88 -8.74 -8.33 -7.12
C GLN A 88 -9.96 -8.69 -6.26
N GLN A 89 -10.53 -7.74 -5.52
CA GLN A 89 -11.75 -7.99 -4.75
C GLN A 89 -12.97 -8.19 -5.66
N ARG A 90 -13.06 -7.48 -6.80
CA ARG A 90 -14.14 -7.67 -7.78
C ARG A 90 -14.05 -9.01 -8.50
N GLU A 91 -12.84 -9.47 -8.80
CA GLU A 91 -12.58 -10.73 -9.50
C GLU A 91 -12.69 -11.95 -8.58
N ARG A 92 -12.76 -11.78 -7.26
CA ARG A 92 -13.06 -12.89 -6.36
C ARG A 92 -14.43 -13.45 -6.77
N PRO A 93 -14.50 -14.71 -7.26
CA PRO A 93 -15.78 -15.31 -7.57
C PRO A 93 -16.56 -15.33 -6.28
N THR A 94 -17.59 -14.49 -6.19
CA THR A 94 -18.63 -14.66 -5.18
C THR A 94 -19.10 -16.07 -5.40
N LEU A 95 -18.83 -16.96 -4.44
CA LEU A 95 -19.34 -18.32 -4.51
C LEU A 95 -20.86 -18.16 -4.64
N GLN A 96 -21.38 -18.26 -5.85
CA GLN A 96 -22.81 -18.28 -6.10
C GLN A 96 -23.25 -19.65 -5.63
N VAL A 97 -23.51 -19.73 -4.33
CA VAL A 97 -23.95 -20.94 -3.70
C VAL A 97 -25.45 -21.02 -3.97
N LYS A 98 -25.82 -21.82 -4.98
CA LYS A 98 -27.24 -22.05 -5.26
C LYS A 98 -27.72 -23.13 -4.30
N TRP A 99 -28.81 -22.84 -3.60
CA TRP A 99 -29.51 -23.84 -2.81
C TRP A 99 -30.13 -24.87 -3.77
N ASP A 100 -29.70 -26.13 -3.69
CA ASP A 100 -30.30 -27.23 -4.44
C ASP A 100 -31.37 -27.91 -3.59
N ALA A 101 -32.63 -27.62 -3.91
CA ALA A 101 -33.79 -28.20 -3.24
C ALA A 101 -33.91 -29.73 -3.44
N LYS A 102 -33.28 -30.32 -4.46
CA LYS A 102 -33.31 -31.78 -4.69
C LYS A 102 -32.33 -32.53 -3.80
N GLN A 103 -31.23 -31.89 -3.45
CA GLN A 103 -30.14 -32.50 -2.67
C GLN A 103 -30.07 -31.98 -1.23
N GLY A 104 -30.91 -30.99 -0.87
CA GLY A 104 -30.95 -30.38 0.47
C GLY A 104 -29.62 -29.73 0.87
N ARG A 105 -28.82 -29.28 -0.12
CA ARG A 105 -27.48 -28.73 0.13
C ARG A 105 -27.15 -27.58 -0.81
N PHE A 106 -26.19 -26.80 -0.34
CA PHE A 106 -25.53 -25.77 -1.10
C PHE A 106 -24.54 -26.37 -2.10
N VAL A 107 -24.73 -26.07 -3.39
CA VAL A 107 -23.84 -26.55 -4.47
C VAL A 107 -23.10 -25.35 -5.06
N LYS A 108 -21.79 -25.48 -5.25
CA LYS A 108 -20.99 -24.48 -5.98
C LYS A 108 -21.37 -24.53 -7.45
N ASN A 109 -21.74 -23.39 -8.03
CA ASN A 109 -21.97 -23.30 -9.47
C ASN A 109 -20.61 -23.48 -10.20
N PRO A 110 -20.46 -24.46 -11.10
CA PRO A 110 -19.33 -24.43 -12.02
C PRO A 110 -19.53 -23.24 -12.96
N SER A 111 -18.51 -22.37 -13.04
CA SER A 111 -18.48 -21.24 -13.97
C SER A 111 -18.61 -21.68 -15.42
#